data_AF-A0A1Q7RV28-F1
#
_entry.id   AF-A0A1Q7RV28-F1
#
_cell.length_a   1.000
_cell.length_b   1.000
_cell.length_c   1.000
_cell.angle_alpha   90.00
_cell.angle_beta   90.00
_cell.angle_gamma   90.00
#
_symmetry.space_group_name_H-M   'P 1'
#
loop_
_entity.id
_entity.type
_entity.pdbx_description
1 polymer ?
#
loop_
_entity_poly.entity_id
_entity_poly.type
_entity_poly.pdbx_seq_one_letter_code
_entity_poly.pdbx_strand_id
1 'polypeptide(L)'
;MKPETVLRATRLIRTGEVIDIAHVLSASMPFFGTRRFDVHTKRTFMNQPSNRRGSNEEVLISEIGQVGTQLDGFAHQTIEDKVYNCFKVDDIATRGGFTKVGIEKVGSLITRGVLIDIAGLPTPTRSRRRICSRRSSGRT
;
A
#
# COMPACT_ATOMS: atom_id res chain seq x y z
N MET A 1 -7.74 15.66 -5.71
CA MET A 1 -9.17 15.32 -5.50
C MET A 1 -9.97 16.61 -5.39
N LYS A 2 -11.14 16.73 -6.02
CA LYS A 2 -11.99 17.94 -5.90
C LYS A 2 -13.16 17.70 -4.94
N PRO A 3 -13.69 18.73 -4.24
CA PRO A 3 -14.81 18.58 -3.29
C PRO A 3 -16.04 17.88 -3.88
N GLU A 4 -16.36 18.13 -5.15
CA GLU A 4 -17.51 17.52 -5.81
C GLU A 4 -17.33 16.01 -5.99
N THR A 5 -16.08 15.53 -6.05
CA THR A 5 -15.78 14.10 -6.16
C THR A 5 -16.09 13.38 -4.86
N VAL A 6 -15.77 14.02 -3.72
CA VAL A 6 -16.13 13.53 -2.39
C VAL A 6 -17.65 13.42 -2.28
N LEU A 7 -18.38 14.50 -2.60
CA LEU A 7 -19.85 14.53 -2.53
C LEU A 7 -20.52 13.51 -3.48
N ARG A 8 -19.92 13.18 -4.62
CA ARG A 8 -20.42 12.11 -5.48
C ARG A 8 -20.19 10.73 -4.87
N ALA A 9 -19.05 10.51 -4.21
CA ALA A 9 -18.74 9.25 -3.55
C ALA A 9 -19.68 8.97 -2.36
N THR A 10 -20.03 10.00 -1.56
CA THR A 10 -20.94 9.82 -0.41
C THR A 10 -22.33 9.35 -0.82
N ARG A 11 -22.80 9.71 -2.02
CA ARG A 11 -24.08 9.23 -2.57
C ARG A 11 -24.12 7.71 -2.81
N LEU A 12 -22.98 7.02 -2.79
CA LEU A 12 -22.90 5.56 -2.94
C LEU A 12 -23.15 4.82 -1.61
N ILE A 13 -23.09 5.51 -0.47
CA ILE A 13 -23.36 4.92 0.84
C ILE A 13 -24.88 4.70 0.97
N ARG A 14 -25.31 3.45 1.03
CA ARG A 14 -26.75 3.07 1.13
C ARG A 14 -27.09 2.30 2.40
N THR A 15 -26.22 1.37 2.79
CA THR A 15 -26.45 0.45 3.91
C THR A 15 -25.73 0.87 5.20
N GLY A 16 -24.68 1.70 5.08
CA GLY A 16 -23.78 2.00 6.18
C GLY A 16 -22.79 0.87 6.51
N GLU A 17 -22.70 -0.16 5.67
CA GLU A 17 -21.71 -1.22 5.81
C GLU A 17 -20.28 -0.67 5.68
N VAL A 18 -19.38 -1.13 6.55
CA VAL A 18 -17.97 -0.75 6.59
C VAL A 18 -17.14 -2.02 6.50
N ILE A 19 -16.17 -2.02 5.59
CA ILE A 19 -15.26 -3.14 5.36
C ILE A 19 -13.83 -2.60 5.43
N ASP A 20 -13.04 -3.14 6.35
CA ASP A 20 -11.61 -2.84 6.45
C ASP A 20 -10.83 -3.62 5.39
N ILE A 21 -10.08 -2.89 4.56
CA ILE A 21 -9.19 -3.45 3.52
C ILE A 21 -7.72 -3.46 3.95
N ALA A 22 -7.46 -3.20 5.23
CA ALA A 22 -6.13 -3.17 5.80
C ALA A 22 -5.74 -4.52 6.40
N HIS A 23 -4.47 -4.91 6.25
CA HIS A 23 -3.91 -6.00 7.01
C HIS A 23 -3.66 -5.57 8.46
N VAL A 24 -3.86 -6.48 9.42
CA VAL A 24 -3.44 -6.25 10.82
C VAL A 24 -1.92 -6.11 10.84
N LEU A 25 -1.42 -5.01 11.39
CA LEU A 25 0.01 -4.74 11.45
C LEU A 25 0.66 -5.60 12.55
N SER A 26 1.63 -6.43 12.15
CA SER A 26 2.39 -7.27 13.07
C SER A 26 3.76 -7.61 12.49
N ALA A 27 4.67 -8.11 13.32
CA ALA A 27 5.95 -8.64 12.86
C ALA A 27 5.81 -9.93 12.01
N SER A 28 4.63 -10.55 11.96
CA SER A 28 4.36 -11.78 11.21
C SER A 28 3.61 -11.54 9.89
N MET A 29 3.24 -10.30 9.59
CA MET A 29 2.59 -9.98 8.32
C MET A 29 3.55 -10.23 7.14
N PRO A 30 3.03 -10.36 5.90
CA PRO A 30 3.90 -10.52 4.74
C PRO A 30 4.78 -9.27 4.52
N PHE A 31 6.07 -9.50 4.23
CA PHE A 31 7.04 -8.44 3.90
C PHE A 31 7.78 -8.75 2.60
N PHE A 32 8.28 -7.69 1.97
CA PHE A 32 9.25 -7.79 0.88
C PHE A 32 10.67 -7.61 1.41
N GLY A 33 11.56 -8.54 1.09
CA GLY A 33 12.98 -8.47 1.43
C GLY A 33 13.22 -8.44 2.95
N THR A 34 14.02 -7.47 3.40
CA THR A 34 14.46 -7.35 4.80
C THR A 34 13.69 -6.30 5.61
N ARG A 35 12.53 -5.85 5.12
CA ARG A 35 11.68 -4.89 5.85
C ARG A 35 11.16 -5.49 7.15
N ARG A 36 10.83 -4.63 8.12
CA ARG A 36 10.41 -5.06 9.45
C ARG A 36 9.29 -4.20 10.04
N PHE A 37 8.64 -4.75 11.07
CA PHE A 37 7.64 -4.04 11.87
C PHE A 37 7.82 -4.41 13.35
N ASP A 38 8.63 -3.62 14.06
CA ASP A 38 8.96 -3.87 15.46
C ASP A 38 8.29 -2.84 16.36
N VAL A 39 7.44 -3.30 17.27
CA VAL A 39 6.75 -2.46 18.26
C VAL A 39 7.31 -2.74 19.64
N HIS A 40 7.89 -1.71 20.26
CA HIS A 40 8.40 -1.76 21.63
C HIS A 40 7.47 -0.97 22.55
N THR A 41 6.60 -1.66 23.28
CA THR A 41 5.67 -1.02 24.21
C THR A 41 6.39 -0.50 25.45
N LYS A 42 6.07 0.71 25.88
CA LYS A 42 6.59 1.40 27.05
C LYS A 42 5.43 1.86 27.93
N ARG A 43 5.23 1.18 29.06
CA ARG A 43 4.26 1.59 30.06
C ARG A 43 4.92 2.52 31.08
N THR A 44 4.28 3.64 31.39
CA THR A 44 4.71 4.48 32.51
C THR A 44 4.10 3.97 33.81
N PHE A 45 4.76 4.31 34.93
CA PHE A 45 4.15 4.17 36.25
C PHE A 45 3.00 5.17 36.41
N MET A 46 2.09 4.86 37.34
CA MET A 46 1.02 5.79 37.70
C MET A 46 1.62 7.00 38.38
N ASN A 47 1.34 8.20 37.86
CA ASN A 47 1.70 9.44 38.52
C ASN A 47 1.08 9.48 39.91
N GLN A 48 1.91 9.66 40.94
CA GLN A 48 1.47 9.77 42.32
C GLN A 48 0.70 11.06 42.66
N PRO A 49 0.91 12.21 41.97
CA PRO A 49 0.10 13.42 42.18
C PRO A 49 -1.40 13.24 41.90
N SER A 50 -2.19 14.25 42.29
CA SER A 50 -3.66 14.19 42.43
C SER A 50 -4.44 13.65 41.22
N ASN A 51 -3.93 13.79 39.99
CA ASN A 51 -4.62 13.33 38.79
C ASN A 51 -4.44 11.83 38.50
N ARG A 52 -3.56 11.12 39.23
CA ARG A 52 -3.33 9.67 39.11
C ARG A 52 -3.18 9.21 37.66
N ARG A 53 -2.50 9.99 36.82
CA ARG A 53 -2.38 9.70 35.39
C ARG A 53 -1.40 8.54 35.12
N GLY A 54 -1.82 7.54 34.37
CA GLY A 54 -0.93 6.58 33.70
C GLY A 54 -0.80 6.90 32.21
N SER A 55 0.27 6.43 31.58
CA SER A 55 0.50 6.52 30.13
C SER A 55 1.02 5.19 29.60
N ASN A 56 0.67 4.87 28.36
CA ASN A 56 1.26 3.77 27.59
C ASN A 56 1.68 4.37 26.24
N GLU A 57 2.90 4.04 25.84
CA GLU A 57 3.52 4.52 24.62
C GLU A 57 4.16 3.33 23.90
N GLU A 58 4.61 3.56 22.69
CA GLU A 58 5.35 2.59 21.91
C GLU A 58 6.42 3.28 21.09
N VAL A 59 7.49 2.54 20.80
CA VAL A 59 8.44 2.89 19.76
C VAL A 59 8.22 1.91 18.61
N LEU A 60 7.87 2.45 17.45
CA LEU A 60 7.78 1.70 16.20
C LEU A 60 9.10 1.86 15.44
N ILE A 61 9.71 0.74 15.07
CA ILE A 61 10.86 0.71 14.17
C ILE A 61 10.46 -0.08 12.92
N SER A 62 10.28 0.64 11.82
CA SER A 62 9.75 0.06 10.59
C SER A 62 9.94 0.99 9.40
N GLU A 63 10.01 0.43 8.20
CA GLU A 63 9.84 1.15 6.93
C GLU A 63 8.35 1.45 6.68
N ILE A 64 7.75 2.30 7.52
CA ILE A 64 6.28 2.48 7.62
C ILE A 64 5.56 2.81 6.31
N GLY A 65 6.26 3.38 5.32
CA GLY A 65 5.68 3.66 4.01
C GLY A 65 5.61 2.45 3.08
N GLN A 66 6.17 1.32 3.49
CA GLN A 66 6.46 0.17 2.64
C GLN A 66 6.17 -1.19 3.32
N VAL A 67 5.37 -1.18 4.39
CA VAL A 67 4.96 -2.37 5.13
C VAL A 67 3.46 -2.36 5.38
N GLY A 68 2.84 -3.54 5.41
CA GLY A 68 1.38 -3.66 5.56
C GLY A 68 0.61 -3.10 4.36
N THR A 69 -0.66 -2.74 4.56
CA THR A 69 -1.45 -2.05 3.54
C THR A 69 -0.96 -0.61 3.40
N GLN A 70 -0.49 -0.25 2.21
CA GLN A 70 0.31 0.98 2.01
C GLN A 70 -0.15 1.82 0.81
N LEU A 71 0.41 3.02 0.71
CA LEU A 71 0.30 3.91 -0.44
C LEU A 71 1.70 4.30 -0.91
N ASP A 72 2.05 3.92 -2.14
CA ASP A 72 3.34 4.28 -2.73
C ASP A 72 3.29 5.70 -3.30
N GLY A 73 4.12 6.57 -2.75
CA GLY A 73 4.33 7.91 -3.29
C GLY A 73 5.13 7.88 -4.59
N PHE A 74 5.06 8.97 -5.37
CA PHE A 74 5.79 9.07 -6.63
C PHE A 74 7.32 9.02 -6.50
N ALA A 75 7.86 9.29 -5.30
CA ALA A 75 9.28 9.14 -5.02
C ALA A 75 9.70 7.69 -4.70
N HIS A 76 8.76 6.74 -4.59
CA HIS A 76 9.06 5.37 -4.13
C HIS A 76 9.88 4.58 -5.16
N GLN A 77 9.60 4.74 -6.45
CA GLN A 77 10.24 4.01 -7.53
C GLN A 77 10.70 4.99 -8.62
N THR A 78 11.82 4.67 -9.24
CA THR A 78 12.42 5.48 -10.31
C THR A 78 12.59 4.64 -11.57
N ILE A 79 12.71 5.33 -12.70
CA ILE A 79 13.38 4.78 -13.88
C ILE A 79 14.63 5.64 -14.05
N GLU A 80 15.80 5.00 -14.04
CA GLU A 80 17.08 5.70 -13.92
C GLU A 80 17.10 6.62 -12.68
N ASP A 81 17.54 7.87 -12.83
CA ASP A 81 17.66 8.89 -11.79
C ASP A 81 16.42 9.78 -11.65
N LYS A 82 15.27 9.39 -12.23
CA LYS A 82 14.08 10.25 -12.32
C LYS A 82 12.81 9.64 -11.73
N VAL A 83 11.98 10.52 -11.19
CA VAL A 83 10.62 10.23 -10.70
C VAL A 83 9.55 10.86 -11.59
N TYR A 84 8.28 10.71 -11.22
CA TYR A 84 7.13 11.37 -11.87
C TYR A 84 7.43 12.84 -12.20
N ASN A 85 6.99 13.26 -13.40
CA ASN A 85 7.24 14.60 -13.94
C ASN A 85 8.73 14.91 -14.21
N CYS A 86 9.54 13.86 -14.41
CA CYS A 86 10.95 13.92 -14.83
C CYS A 86 11.88 14.67 -13.86
N PHE A 87 11.51 14.78 -12.58
CA PHE A 87 12.42 15.36 -11.58
C PHE A 87 13.58 14.39 -11.34
N LYS A 88 14.81 14.90 -11.37
CA LYS A 88 15.99 14.14 -10.96
C LYS A 88 16.00 13.98 -9.45
N VAL A 89 16.29 12.78 -8.97
CA VAL A 89 16.31 12.47 -7.54
C VAL A 89 17.30 13.35 -6.79
N ASP A 90 18.52 13.53 -7.31
CA ASP A 90 19.57 14.32 -6.66
C ASP A 90 19.19 15.79 -6.47
N ASP A 91 18.30 16.33 -7.32
CA ASP A 91 17.84 17.72 -7.22
C ASP A 91 16.74 17.90 -6.15
N ILE A 92 16.07 16.82 -5.74
CA ILE A 92 14.89 16.89 -4.87
C ILE A 92 15.06 16.14 -3.54
N ALA A 93 16.04 15.25 -3.43
CA ALA A 93 16.31 14.49 -2.22
C ALA A 93 17.00 15.34 -1.15
N THR A 94 16.57 15.18 0.10
CA THR A 94 17.14 15.86 1.27
C THR A 94 17.25 14.87 2.43
N ARG A 95 17.96 15.27 3.49
CA ARG A 95 18.05 14.46 4.72
C ARG A 95 16.69 14.15 5.34
N GLY A 96 15.69 15.01 5.14
CA GLY A 96 14.35 14.89 5.76
C GLY A 96 13.27 14.34 4.83
N GLY A 97 13.59 13.98 3.58
CA GLY A 97 12.60 13.58 2.58
C GLY A 97 12.83 14.28 1.24
N PHE A 98 11.75 14.48 0.46
CA PHE A 98 11.84 15.03 -0.90
C PHE A 98 11.18 16.42 -1.00
N THR A 99 11.84 17.40 -1.62
CA THR A 99 11.30 18.75 -1.82
C THR A 99 10.14 18.77 -2.82
N LYS A 100 10.12 17.82 -3.75
CA LYS A 100 9.05 17.59 -4.74
C LYS A 100 8.48 16.19 -4.57
N VAL A 101 7.23 16.01 -4.96
CA VAL A 101 6.53 14.72 -5.02
C VAL A 101 6.53 13.86 -3.73
N GLY A 102 6.81 14.48 -2.58
CA GLY A 102 6.68 13.83 -1.28
C GLY A 102 5.23 13.40 -0.98
N ILE A 103 5.10 12.32 -0.20
CA ILE A 103 3.80 11.68 0.10
C ILE A 103 2.86 12.62 0.86
N GLU A 104 3.41 13.57 1.62
CA GLU A 104 2.65 14.59 2.36
C GLU A 104 1.78 15.46 1.46
N LYS A 105 2.09 15.52 0.15
CA LYS A 105 1.33 16.30 -0.84
C LYS A 105 0.06 15.62 -1.33
N VAL A 106 -0.14 14.33 -1.02
CA VAL A 106 -1.34 13.58 -1.44
C VAL A 106 -2.57 14.03 -0.65
N GLY A 107 -2.42 14.26 0.65
CA GLY A 107 -3.52 14.54 1.57
C GLY A 107 -4.49 13.35 1.72
N SER A 108 -5.72 13.63 2.15
CA SER A 108 -6.75 12.61 2.35
C SER A 108 -7.35 12.12 1.03
N LEU A 109 -7.57 10.81 0.93
CA LEU A 109 -8.25 10.17 -0.21
C LEU A 109 -9.66 9.75 0.20
N ILE A 110 -10.66 10.54 -0.20
CA ILE A 110 -12.09 10.24 0.04
C ILE A 110 -12.81 10.30 -1.30
N THR A 111 -12.96 9.14 -1.95
CA THR A 111 -13.47 9.07 -3.32
C THR A 111 -14.15 7.73 -3.57
N ARG A 112 -14.70 7.54 -4.76
CA ARG A 112 -15.31 6.28 -5.18
C ARG A 112 -14.24 5.20 -5.36
N GLY A 113 -14.33 4.11 -4.60
CA GLY A 113 -13.62 2.87 -4.86
C GLY A 113 -14.40 1.94 -5.80
N VAL A 114 -13.69 1.09 -6.54
CA VAL A 114 -14.26 0.01 -7.35
C VAL A 114 -13.46 -1.26 -7.06
N LEU A 115 -14.12 -2.30 -6.57
CA LEU A 115 -13.51 -3.63 -6.45
C LEU A 115 -13.68 -4.36 -7.78
N ILE A 116 -12.56 -4.84 -8.32
CA ILE A 116 -12.54 -5.72 -9.50
C ILE A 116 -12.01 -7.07 -9.02
N ASP A 117 -12.88 -8.07 -8.93
CA ASP A 117 -12.50 -9.43 -8.53
C ASP A 117 -11.98 -10.23 -9.73
N ILE A 118 -10.66 -10.40 -9.77
CA ILE A 118 -9.98 -11.19 -10.79
C ILE A 118 -9.95 -12.68 -10.42
N ALA A 119 -9.93 -13.00 -9.12
CA ALA A 119 -9.84 -14.39 -8.64
C ALA A 119 -11.13 -15.17 -8.90
N GLY A 120 -12.27 -14.48 -8.91
CA GLY A 120 -13.57 -15.05 -9.28
C GLY A 120 -13.75 -15.32 -10.78
N LEU A 121 -12.81 -14.92 -11.65
CA LEU A 121 -12.92 -15.21 -13.08
C LEU A 121 -12.76 -16.71 -13.35
N PRO A 122 -13.63 -17.31 -14.20
CA PRO A 122 -13.49 -18.71 -14.56
C PRO A 122 -12.13 -18.92 -15.24
N THR A 123 -11.41 -19.96 -14.80
CA THR A 123 -10.12 -20.31 -15.40
C THR A 123 -10.36 -20.61 -16.88
N PRO A 124 -9.63 -19.97 -17.81
CA PRO A 124 -9.78 -20.25 -19.22
C PRO A 124 -9.60 -21.74 -19.45
N THR A 125 -10.61 -22.41 -20.01
CA THR A 125 -10.46 -23.78 -20.48
C THR A 125 -9.36 -23.76 -21.53
N ARG A 126 -8.18 -24.23 -21.13
CA ARG A 126 -7.01 -24.31 -22.00
C ARG A 126 -7.35 -25.33 -23.07
N SER A 127 -7.94 -24.89 -24.19
CA SER A 127 -8.06 -25.74 -25.37
C SER A 127 -6.64 -26.20 -25.68
N ARG A 128 -6.40 -27.50 -25.55
CA ARG A 128 -5.09 -28.10 -25.87
C ARG A 128 -4.90 -28.02 -27.38
N ARG A 129 -4.66 -26.82 -27.93
CA ARG A 129 -4.05 -26.69 -29.25
C ARG A 129 -2.61 -27.16 -29.07
N ARG A 130 -2.38 -28.44 -29.36
CA ARG A 130 -1.04 -29.03 -29.49
C ARG A 130 -0.29 -28.19 -30.52
N ILE A 131 0.69 -27.40 -30.07
CA ILE A 131 1.52 -26.52 -30.91
C ILE A 131 2.42 -27.33 -31.87
N CYS A 132 2.61 -28.63 -31.63
CA CYS A 132 3.35 -29.51 -32.53
C CYS A 132 2.68 -30.89 -32.61
N SER A 133 1.87 -31.13 -33.64
CA SER A 133 1.75 -32.46 -34.23
C SER A 133 2.60 -32.47 -35.49
N ARG A 134 3.87 -32.88 -35.37
CA ARG A 134 4.65 -33.29 -36.54
C ARG A 134 3.90 -34.45 -37.19
N ARG A 135 3.32 -34.23 -38.38
CA ARG A 135 2.97 -35.32 -39.29
C ARG A 135 4.29 -35.91 -39.76
N SER A 136 4.68 -37.06 -39.22
CA SER A 136 5.71 -37.90 -39.83
C SER A 136 5.10 -38.57 -41.07
N SER A 137 5.16 -37.92 -42.23
CA SER A 137 5.03 -38.61 -43.52
C SER A 137 6.42 -39.09 -43.92
N GLY A 138 6.81 -40.27 -43.42
CA GLY A 138 7.98 -41.00 -43.89
C GLY A 138 7.58 -41.92 -45.04
N ARG A 139 8.07 -41.59 -46.24
CA ARG A 139 8.17 -42.51 -47.38
C ARG A 139 9.11 -43.67 -47.02
N THR A 140 8.65 -44.90 -47.24
CA THR A 140 9.31 -45.94 -48.05
C THR A 140 8.20 -46.80 -48.62
#